data_AF-A0A315BU90-F1
#
_entry.id   AF-A0A315BU90-F1
#
_cell.length_a   1.000
_cell.length_b   1.000
_cell.length_c   1.000
_cell.angle_alpha   90.00
_cell.angle_beta   90.00
_cell.angle_gamma   90.00
#
_symmetry.space_group_name_H-M   'P 1'
#
loop_
_entity.id
_entity.type
_entity.pdbx_description
1 polymer ?
#
loop_
_entity_poly.entity_id
_entity_poly.type
_entity_poly.pdbx_seq_one_letter_code
_entity_poly.pdbx_strand_id
1 'polypeptide(L)'
;MSNQVNAFKPSFTNLEFAVKAFRQLDQLCAERQAWQDNEYKNSTTRLYNLLSAVYCVYESKFVNVQDDDRRTLRQQLVSKLNEDGINVRKSSDTLGLLIRYVFKADRRRLMSYKYAILAAKSNGVSSADLAKWLSAAGGVDEVSRKVSYSQETLDRRDEVLKATNSVEQLIAQRSDVPLGTVNLPISAAGARVVMLAEPCGNGDFKILYVFENPSDGVHKSLIRKAATTSAAVQIDVNAAKKEVTSFINFTRLNKLADMAVA
;
A
#
# COMPACT_ATOMS: atom_id res chain seq x y z
N MET A 1 -10.10 0.11 66.49
CA MET A 1 -10.56 1.33 65.80
C MET A 1 -11.02 0.93 64.40
N SER A 2 -12.33 0.69 64.24
CA SER A 2 -12.92 0.30 62.96
C SER A 2 -13.24 1.57 62.15
N ASN A 3 -12.43 1.79 61.12
CA ASN A 3 -12.57 2.92 60.20
C ASN A 3 -13.80 2.66 59.32
N GLN A 4 -14.98 3.14 59.74
CA GLN A 4 -16.15 3.11 58.89
C GLN A 4 -15.98 4.17 57.81
N VAL A 5 -15.68 3.71 56.60
CA VAL A 5 -15.73 4.54 55.40
C VAL A 5 -17.18 4.97 55.22
N ASN A 6 -17.47 6.26 55.44
CA ASN A 6 -18.79 6.83 55.22
C ASN A 6 -19.17 6.64 53.75
N ALA A 7 -20.04 5.67 53.46
CA ALA A 7 -20.58 5.44 52.13
C ALA A 7 -21.49 6.61 51.74
N PHE A 8 -21.27 7.19 50.55
CA PHE A 8 -22.10 8.26 50.02
C PHE A 8 -23.56 7.78 49.87
N LYS A 9 -24.49 8.45 50.55
CA LYS A 9 -25.92 8.26 50.36
C LYS A 9 -26.48 9.45 49.56
N PRO A 10 -26.96 9.24 48.33
CA PRO A 10 -27.48 10.32 47.51
C PRO A 10 -28.70 10.97 48.18
N SER A 11 -28.69 12.30 48.24
CA SER A 11 -29.86 13.09 48.65
C SER A 11 -30.92 13.12 47.55
N PHE A 12 -32.14 13.56 47.88
CA PHE A 12 -33.21 13.79 46.90
C PHE A 12 -32.75 14.69 45.74
N THR A 13 -32.03 15.78 46.05
CA THR A 13 -31.47 16.69 45.03
C THR A 13 -30.44 16.00 44.13
N ASN A 14 -29.63 15.07 44.66
CA ASN A 14 -28.70 14.30 43.84
C ASN A 14 -29.43 13.34 42.89
N LEU A 15 -30.52 12.73 43.35
CA LEU A 15 -31.36 11.86 42.53
C LEU A 15 -32.06 12.66 41.42
N GLU A 16 -32.63 13.82 41.73
CA GLU A 16 -33.24 14.70 40.71
C GLU A 16 -32.22 15.18 39.67
N PHE A 17 -31.01 15.54 40.11
CA PHE A 17 -29.92 15.89 39.20
C PHE A 17 -29.59 14.73 38.26
N ALA A 18 -29.45 13.51 38.79
CA ALA A 18 -29.17 12.32 37.99
C ALA A 18 -30.29 12.02 37.00
N VAL A 19 -31.57 12.14 37.41
CA VAL A 19 -32.73 11.94 36.51
C VAL A 19 -32.72 12.95 35.36
N LYS A 20 -32.40 14.23 35.63
CA LYS A 20 -32.27 15.25 34.58
C LYS A 20 -31.12 14.93 33.62
N ALA A 21 -29.97 14.49 34.15
CA ALA A 21 -28.82 14.08 33.35
C ALA A 21 -29.14 12.86 32.47
N PHE A 22 -29.81 11.84 33.01
CA PHE A 22 -30.21 10.68 32.23
C PHE A 22 -31.18 11.04 31.11
N ARG A 23 -32.14 11.94 31.35
CA ARG A 23 -33.03 12.41 30.28
C ARG A 23 -32.26 13.08 29.12
N GLN A 24 -31.24 13.87 29.43
CA GLN A 24 -30.37 14.47 28.40
C GLN A 24 -29.57 13.40 27.66
N LEU A 25 -29.04 12.41 28.37
CA LEU A 25 -28.31 11.29 27.75
C LEU A 25 -29.22 10.42 26.88
N ASP A 26 -30.47 10.19 27.28
CA ASP A 26 -31.47 9.45 26.49
C ASP A 26 -31.79 10.20 25.20
N GLN A 27 -31.92 11.53 25.26
CA GLN A 27 -32.08 12.36 24.07
C GLN A 27 -30.87 12.23 23.12
N LEU A 28 -29.65 12.33 23.65
CA LEU A 28 -28.42 12.14 22.85
C LEU A 28 -28.34 10.73 22.25
N CYS A 29 -28.78 9.71 22.97
CA CYS A 29 -28.86 8.34 22.47
C CYS A 29 -29.83 8.21 21.29
N ALA A 30 -31.00 8.86 21.37
CA ALA A 30 -31.99 8.88 20.29
C ALA A 30 -31.47 9.65 19.06
N GLU A 31 -30.85 10.81 19.26
CA GLU A 31 -30.22 11.60 18.18
C GLU A 31 -29.14 10.79 17.46
N ARG A 32 -28.26 10.12 18.21
CA ARG A 32 -27.24 9.23 17.65
C ARG A 32 -27.86 8.08 16.84
N GLN A 33 -28.91 7.44 17.33
CA GLN A 33 -29.59 6.35 16.62
C GLN A 33 -30.18 6.85 15.30
N ALA A 34 -30.89 7.99 15.32
CA ALA A 34 -31.47 8.60 14.12
C ALA A 34 -30.38 8.95 13.08
N TRP A 35 -29.25 9.49 13.53
CA TRP A 35 -28.09 9.77 12.68
C TRP A 35 -27.49 8.48 12.08
N GLN A 36 -27.32 7.44 12.89
CA GLN A 36 -26.71 6.17 12.49
C GLN A 36 -27.57 5.42 11.45
N ASP A 37 -28.88 5.35 11.69
CA ASP A 37 -29.79 4.56 10.84
C ASP A 37 -30.10 5.25 9.51
N ASN A 38 -30.09 6.59 9.49
CA ASN A 38 -30.43 7.38 8.31
C ASN A 38 -29.18 7.96 7.64
N GLU A 39 -28.60 9.00 8.23
CA GLU A 39 -27.56 9.80 7.57
C GLU A 39 -26.28 9.02 7.32
N TYR A 40 -25.81 8.28 8.34
CA TYR A 40 -24.59 7.49 8.22
C TYR A 40 -24.75 6.36 7.20
N LYS A 41 -25.86 5.62 7.25
CA LYS A 41 -26.16 4.54 6.30
C LYS A 41 -26.34 5.06 4.88
N ASN A 42 -27.03 6.17 4.70
CA ASN A 42 -27.24 6.79 3.39
C ASN A 42 -25.92 7.33 2.81
N SER A 43 -25.10 7.99 3.62
CA SER A 43 -23.78 8.48 3.23
C SER A 43 -22.86 7.32 2.81
N THR A 44 -22.87 6.23 3.58
CA THR A 44 -22.09 5.01 3.29
C THR A 44 -22.55 4.35 1.98
N THR A 45 -23.87 4.23 1.78
CA THR A 45 -24.44 3.70 0.54
C THR A 45 -24.02 4.53 -0.67
N ARG A 46 -24.06 5.87 -0.54
CA ARG A 46 -23.63 6.79 -1.59
C ARG A 46 -22.14 6.67 -1.90
N LEU A 47 -21.30 6.51 -0.88
CA LEU A 47 -19.87 6.23 -1.06
C LEU A 47 -19.64 4.95 -1.88
N TYR A 48 -20.37 3.88 -1.57
CA TYR A 48 -20.22 2.60 -2.27
C TYR A 48 -20.69 2.67 -3.72
N ASN A 49 -21.76 3.42 -3.99
CA ASN A 49 -22.21 3.69 -5.35
C ASN A 49 -21.19 4.50 -6.16
N LEU A 50 -20.52 5.48 -5.54
CA LEU A 50 -19.44 6.22 -6.21
C LEU A 50 -18.23 5.32 -6.51
N LEU A 51 -17.86 4.41 -5.60
CA LEU A 51 -16.80 3.43 -5.85
C LEU A 51 -17.18 2.48 -6.99
N SER A 52 -18.43 2.04 -7.05
CA SER A 52 -18.98 1.22 -8.13
C SER A 52 -18.88 1.94 -9.49
N ALA A 53 -19.23 3.23 -9.53
CA ALA A 53 -19.10 4.05 -10.72
C ALA A 53 -17.63 4.21 -11.16
N VAL A 54 -16.70 4.47 -10.22
CA VAL A 54 -15.26 4.55 -10.53
C VAL A 54 -14.76 3.23 -11.10
N TYR A 55 -15.17 2.10 -10.51
CA TYR A 55 -14.80 0.79 -11.00
C TYR A 55 -15.33 0.55 -12.43
N CYS A 56 -16.60 0.87 -12.69
CA CYS A 56 -17.20 0.78 -14.03
C CYS A 56 -16.47 1.65 -15.07
N VAL A 57 -16.11 2.89 -14.72
CA VAL A 57 -15.32 3.78 -15.59
C VAL A 57 -13.94 3.18 -15.87
N TYR A 58 -13.28 2.61 -14.86
CA TYR A 58 -11.98 1.97 -15.05
C TYR A 58 -12.05 0.79 -16.03
N GLU A 59 -13.03 -0.10 -15.88
CA GLU A 59 -13.20 -1.24 -16.80
C GLU A 59 -13.52 -0.77 -18.23
N SER A 60 -14.48 0.15 -18.37
CA SER A 60 -14.97 0.57 -19.68
C SER A 60 -14.05 1.54 -20.42
N LYS A 61 -13.33 2.42 -19.71
CA LYS A 61 -12.55 3.52 -20.32
C LYS A 61 -11.04 3.34 -20.22
N PHE A 62 -10.55 2.34 -19.48
CA PHE A 62 -9.11 2.09 -19.37
C PHE A 62 -8.74 0.64 -19.69
N VAL A 63 -9.49 -0.34 -19.16
CA VAL A 63 -9.18 -1.77 -19.41
C VAL A 63 -9.56 -2.16 -20.84
N ASN A 64 -10.78 -1.86 -21.28
CA ASN A 64 -11.36 -2.35 -22.54
C ASN A 64 -11.14 -1.44 -23.77
N VAL A 65 -10.11 -0.60 -23.75
CA VAL A 65 -9.82 0.39 -24.83
C VAL A 65 -8.43 0.18 -25.45
N GLN A 66 -8.17 0.86 -26.57
CA GLN A 66 -6.89 0.80 -27.29
C GLN A 66 -5.77 1.53 -26.53
N ASP A 67 -4.52 1.21 -26.85
CA ASP A 67 -3.35 1.74 -26.13
C ASP A 67 -3.23 3.27 -26.17
N ASP A 68 -3.58 3.89 -27.30
CA ASP A 68 -3.50 5.35 -27.47
C ASP A 68 -4.57 6.06 -26.60
N ASP A 69 -5.76 5.48 -26.48
CA ASP A 69 -6.80 5.99 -25.57
C ASP A 69 -6.37 5.88 -24.11
N ARG A 70 -5.71 4.78 -23.71
CA ARG A 70 -5.17 4.61 -22.35
C ARG A 70 -4.14 5.68 -22.01
N ARG A 71 -3.22 5.95 -22.95
CA ARG A 71 -2.17 6.97 -22.79
C ARG A 71 -2.79 8.36 -22.66
N THR A 72 -3.73 8.68 -23.53
CA THR A 72 -4.43 9.96 -23.55
C THR A 72 -5.21 10.18 -22.25
N LEU A 73 -6.02 9.22 -21.81
CA LEU A 73 -6.78 9.31 -20.57
C LEU A 73 -5.88 9.54 -19.36
N ARG A 74 -4.77 8.77 -19.27
CA ARG A 74 -3.83 8.90 -18.16
C ARG A 74 -3.15 10.27 -18.14
N GLN A 75 -2.72 10.79 -19.31
CA GLN A 75 -2.13 12.13 -19.41
C GLN A 75 -3.12 13.21 -18.99
N GLN A 76 -4.36 13.14 -19.47
CA GLN A 76 -5.42 14.09 -19.12
C GLN A 76 -5.75 14.05 -17.62
N LEU A 77 -5.83 12.87 -17.02
CA LEU A 77 -6.04 12.71 -15.57
C LEU A 77 -4.91 13.36 -14.76
N VAL A 78 -3.66 13.17 -15.16
CA VAL A 78 -2.51 13.79 -14.49
C VAL A 78 -2.56 15.32 -14.63
N SER A 79 -2.86 15.85 -15.83
CA SER A 79 -3.00 17.30 -16.04
C SER A 79 -4.07 17.88 -15.12
N LYS A 80 -5.27 17.28 -15.12
CA LYS A 80 -6.40 17.74 -14.33
C LYS A 80 -6.14 17.67 -12.82
N LEU A 81 -5.49 16.60 -12.36
CA LEU A 81 -5.12 16.50 -10.94
C LEU A 81 -4.09 17.57 -10.53
N ASN A 82 -3.14 17.89 -11.40
CA ASN A 82 -2.17 18.95 -11.14
C ASN A 82 -2.82 20.36 -11.18
N GLU A 83 -3.76 20.60 -12.11
CA GLU A 83 -4.58 21.82 -12.16
C GLU A 83 -5.36 22.03 -10.84
N ASP A 84 -5.84 20.94 -10.24
CA ASP A 84 -6.52 20.94 -8.94
C ASP A 84 -5.54 21.00 -7.73
N GLY A 85 -4.24 21.17 -7.96
CA GLY A 85 -3.22 21.23 -6.91
C GLY A 85 -2.85 19.88 -6.27
N ILE A 86 -3.27 18.76 -6.85
CA ILE A 86 -2.97 17.42 -6.35
C ILE A 86 -1.74 16.87 -7.07
N ASN A 87 -0.61 16.84 -6.36
CA ASN A 87 0.64 16.29 -6.88
C ASN A 87 0.57 14.76 -7.08
N VAL A 88 0.77 14.33 -8.32
CA VAL A 88 0.76 12.91 -8.71
C VAL A 88 2.17 12.42 -9.05
N ARG A 89 2.53 11.23 -8.53
CA ARG A 89 3.79 10.56 -8.93
C ARG A 89 3.66 9.94 -10.32
N LYS A 90 4.73 9.98 -11.12
CA LYS A 90 4.80 9.32 -12.45
C LYS A 90 4.44 7.82 -12.38
N SER A 91 4.78 7.16 -11.27
CA SER A 91 4.52 5.73 -11.02
C SER A 91 3.10 5.41 -10.53
N SER A 92 2.20 6.38 -10.43
CA SER A 92 0.83 6.14 -9.93
C SER A 92 0.03 5.33 -10.94
N ASP A 93 -0.70 4.31 -10.50
CA ASP A 93 -1.60 3.54 -11.37
C ASP A 93 -2.87 4.33 -11.70
N THR A 94 -3.45 4.07 -12.87
CA THR A 94 -4.61 4.81 -13.40
C THR A 94 -5.87 4.60 -12.57
N LEU A 95 -6.09 3.41 -11.99
CA LEU A 95 -7.19 3.19 -11.04
C LEU A 95 -7.04 4.15 -9.85
N GLY A 96 -5.84 4.28 -9.30
CA GLY A 96 -5.53 5.24 -8.25
C GLY A 96 -5.72 6.70 -8.66
N LEU A 97 -5.43 7.05 -9.92
CA LEU A 97 -5.70 8.39 -10.46
C LEU A 97 -7.20 8.71 -10.52
N LEU A 98 -8.02 7.77 -11.01
CA LEU A 98 -9.47 7.93 -11.05
C LEU A 98 -10.06 8.12 -9.65
N ILE A 99 -9.62 7.30 -8.68
CA ILE A 99 -10.05 7.43 -7.29
C ILE A 99 -9.65 8.80 -6.71
N ARG A 100 -8.41 9.26 -6.94
CA ARG A 100 -8.00 10.60 -6.50
C ARG A 100 -8.80 11.71 -7.18
N TYR A 101 -9.14 11.54 -8.46
CA TYR A 101 -9.90 12.53 -9.20
C TYR A 101 -11.29 12.72 -8.62
N VAL A 102 -12.00 11.62 -8.32
CA VAL A 102 -13.37 11.66 -7.79
C VAL A 102 -13.41 12.04 -6.31
N PHE A 103 -12.54 11.46 -5.48
CA PHE A 103 -12.65 11.58 -4.02
C PHE A 103 -11.70 12.60 -3.40
N LYS A 104 -10.76 13.16 -4.17
CA LYS A 104 -9.65 13.99 -3.66
C LYS A 104 -8.97 13.33 -2.44
N ALA A 105 -8.89 12.00 -2.49
CA ALA A 105 -8.54 11.17 -1.35
C ALA A 105 -7.05 11.32 -0.98
N ASP A 106 -6.79 11.35 0.33
CA ASP A 106 -5.44 11.21 0.88
C ASP A 106 -4.89 9.79 0.60
N ARG A 107 -3.61 9.57 0.91
CA ARG A 107 -2.97 8.28 0.62
C ARG A 107 -3.66 7.11 1.32
N ARG A 108 -4.16 7.29 2.55
CA ARG A 108 -4.77 6.17 3.30
C ARG A 108 -6.10 5.77 2.67
N ARG A 109 -7.00 6.73 2.44
CA ARG A 109 -8.31 6.48 1.81
C ARG A 109 -8.17 5.93 0.39
N LEU A 110 -7.22 6.46 -0.39
CA LEU A 110 -6.93 5.95 -1.72
C LEU A 110 -6.64 4.44 -1.69
N MET A 111 -5.77 4.01 -0.78
CA MET A 111 -5.38 2.60 -0.69
C MET A 111 -6.56 1.73 -0.23
N SER A 112 -7.33 2.17 0.77
CA SER A 112 -8.54 1.46 1.19
C SER A 112 -9.52 1.27 0.01
N TYR A 113 -9.80 2.32 -0.74
CA TYR A 113 -10.72 2.29 -1.87
C TYR A 113 -10.21 1.40 -3.02
N LYS A 114 -8.93 1.55 -3.35
CA LYS A 114 -8.29 0.74 -4.38
C LYS A 114 -8.33 -0.74 -4.03
N TYR A 115 -7.97 -1.09 -2.79
CA TYR A 115 -7.98 -2.49 -2.35
C TYR A 115 -9.38 -3.07 -2.23
N ALA A 116 -10.39 -2.27 -1.86
CA ALA A 116 -11.77 -2.71 -1.88
C ALA A 116 -12.24 -3.10 -3.30
N ILE A 117 -11.88 -2.31 -4.33
CA ILE A 117 -12.20 -2.62 -5.74
C ILE A 117 -11.44 -3.87 -6.20
N LEU A 118 -10.15 -3.98 -5.87
CA LEU A 118 -9.36 -5.16 -6.23
C LEU A 118 -9.90 -6.43 -5.56
N ALA A 119 -10.25 -6.37 -4.28
CA ALA A 119 -10.86 -7.49 -3.55
C ALA A 119 -12.19 -7.93 -4.17
N ALA A 120 -13.04 -6.98 -4.56
CA ALA A 120 -14.28 -7.31 -5.26
C ALA A 120 -13.98 -8.05 -6.58
N LYS A 121 -13.00 -7.56 -7.35
CA LYS A 121 -12.56 -8.21 -8.59
C LYS A 121 -12.03 -9.62 -8.37
N SER A 122 -11.23 -9.87 -7.33
CA SER A 122 -10.74 -11.23 -7.04
C SER A 122 -11.85 -12.19 -6.61
N ASN A 123 -12.93 -11.68 -6.03
CA ASN A 123 -14.12 -12.44 -5.70
C ASN A 123 -15.11 -12.56 -6.88
N GLY A 124 -14.71 -12.13 -8.09
CA GLY A 124 -15.56 -12.20 -9.29
C GLY A 124 -16.74 -11.22 -9.27
N VAL A 125 -16.73 -10.23 -8.38
CA VAL A 125 -17.81 -9.25 -8.25
C VAL A 125 -17.68 -8.21 -9.34
N SER A 126 -18.78 -7.98 -10.07
CA SER A 126 -18.86 -6.97 -11.12
C SER A 126 -18.84 -5.55 -10.55
N SER A 127 -18.54 -4.55 -11.38
CA SER A 127 -18.66 -3.15 -10.98
C SER A 127 -20.08 -2.77 -10.55
N ALA A 128 -21.12 -3.35 -11.15
CA ALA A 128 -22.51 -3.11 -10.79
C ALA A 128 -22.89 -3.68 -9.40
N ASP A 129 -22.29 -4.80 -9.01
CA ASP A 129 -22.59 -5.48 -7.75
C ASP A 129 -21.70 -5.04 -6.59
N LEU A 130 -20.65 -4.24 -6.86
CA LEU A 130 -19.69 -3.79 -5.86
C LEU A 130 -20.36 -3.19 -4.62
N ALA A 131 -21.35 -2.30 -4.81
CA ALA A 131 -21.95 -1.59 -3.68
C ALA A 131 -22.70 -2.55 -2.74
N LYS A 132 -23.47 -3.48 -3.31
CA LYS A 132 -24.18 -4.53 -2.54
C LYS A 132 -23.19 -5.44 -1.83
N TRP A 133 -22.14 -5.84 -2.53
CA TRP A 133 -21.12 -6.72 -1.98
C TRP A 133 -20.36 -6.07 -0.82
N LEU A 134 -19.97 -4.79 -0.93
CA LEU A 134 -19.30 -4.06 0.16
C LEU A 134 -20.19 -3.94 1.40
N SER A 135 -21.48 -3.68 1.23
CA SER A 135 -22.44 -3.67 2.34
C SER A 135 -22.54 -5.03 3.03
N ALA A 136 -22.49 -6.14 2.28
CA ALA A 136 -22.53 -7.49 2.84
C ALA A 136 -21.20 -7.92 3.47
N ALA A 137 -20.06 -7.46 2.94
CA ALA A 137 -18.73 -7.90 3.34
C ALA A 137 -18.14 -7.17 4.57
N GLY A 138 -18.93 -6.32 5.24
CA GLY A 138 -18.50 -5.54 6.42
C GLY A 138 -17.91 -4.17 6.07
N GLY A 139 -18.05 -3.73 4.83
CA GLY A 139 -17.63 -2.41 4.35
C GLY A 139 -16.20 -2.34 3.81
N VAL A 140 -15.86 -1.15 3.31
CA VAL A 140 -14.61 -0.86 2.59
C VAL A 140 -13.36 -1.17 3.42
N ASP A 141 -13.33 -0.76 4.68
CA ASP A 141 -12.14 -0.92 5.52
C ASP A 141 -11.89 -2.39 5.88
N GLU A 142 -12.94 -3.16 6.20
CA GLU A 142 -12.83 -4.59 6.48
C GLU A 142 -12.37 -5.38 5.25
N VAL A 143 -12.93 -5.08 4.08
CA VAL A 143 -12.53 -5.73 2.84
C VAL A 143 -11.09 -5.38 2.46
N SER A 144 -10.71 -4.10 2.57
CA SER A 144 -9.37 -3.65 2.18
C SER A 144 -8.26 -4.26 3.03
N ARG A 145 -8.54 -4.62 4.29
CA ARG A 145 -7.60 -5.34 5.17
C ARG A 145 -7.40 -6.81 4.79
N LYS A 146 -8.41 -7.42 4.17
CA LYS A 146 -8.38 -8.85 3.75
C LYS A 146 -7.59 -9.08 2.47
N VAL A 147 -7.17 -8.01 1.77
CA VAL A 147 -6.28 -8.14 0.62
C VAL A 147 -4.89 -8.53 1.12
N SER A 148 -4.62 -9.84 1.14
CA SER A 148 -3.27 -10.38 1.17
C SER A 148 -2.53 -9.91 -0.09
N TYR A 149 -1.25 -9.57 0.06
CA TYR A 149 -0.40 -9.12 -1.05
C TYR A 149 -0.58 -10.06 -2.25
N SER A 150 -0.76 -9.49 -3.45
CA SER A 150 -0.84 -10.31 -4.66
C SER A 150 0.38 -11.23 -4.75
N GLN A 151 0.20 -12.43 -5.30
CA GLN A 151 1.29 -13.35 -5.58
C GLN A 151 2.42 -12.66 -6.36
N GLU A 152 2.12 -11.74 -7.27
CA GLU A 152 3.12 -10.92 -7.98
C GLU A 152 4.03 -10.08 -7.04
N THR A 153 3.50 -9.65 -5.88
CA THR A 153 4.28 -8.94 -4.86
C THR A 153 5.09 -9.91 -4.00
N LEU A 154 4.59 -11.12 -3.78
CA LEU A 154 5.33 -12.20 -3.12
C LEU A 154 6.45 -12.72 -4.04
N ASP A 155 6.16 -13.00 -5.31
CA ASP A 155 7.11 -13.44 -6.32
C ASP A 155 8.20 -12.40 -6.54
N ARG A 156 7.88 -11.11 -6.61
CA ARG A 156 8.90 -10.05 -6.69
C ARG A 156 9.74 -9.96 -5.41
N ARG A 157 9.13 -10.19 -4.24
CA ARG A 157 9.88 -10.27 -2.98
C ARG A 157 10.80 -11.49 -2.99
N ASP A 158 10.34 -12.62 -3.49
CA ASP A 158 11.10 -13.86 -3.60
C ASP A 158 12.22 -13.77 -4.63
N GLU A 159 12.00 -13.11 -5.76
CA GLU A 159 13.03 -12.79 -6.76
C GLU A 159 14.10 -11.87 -6.16
N VAL A 160 13.69 -10.81 -5.45
CA VAL A 160 14.62 -9.93 -4.75
C VAL A 160 15.36 -10.67 -3.65
N LEU A 161 14.72 -11.59 -2.92
CA LEU A 161 15.35 -12.43 -1.90
C LEU A 161 16.36 -13.41 -2.53
N LYS A 162 16.00 -14.08 -3.64
CA LYS A 162 16.91 -14.95 -4.39
C LYS A 162 18.12 -14.19 -4.93
N ALA A 163 17.91 -13.01 -5.50
CA ALA A 163 18.99 -12.14 -5.98
C ALA A 163 19.86 -11.63 -4.82
N THR A 164 19.26 -11.30 -3.68
CA THR A 164 19.98 -10.92 -2.45
C THR A 164 20.87 -12.06 -1.96
N ASN A 165 20.31 -13.27 -1.83
CA ASN A 165 21.05 -14.47 -1.42
C ASN A 165 22.19 -14.81 -2.39
N SER A 166 21.97 -14.63 -3.70
CA SER A 166 23.00 -14.86 -4.72
C SER A 166 24.17 -13.87 -4.58
N VAL A 167 23.87 -12.58 -4.33
CA VAL A 167 24.90 -11.56 -4.07
C VAL A 167 25.63 -11.85 -2.77
N GLU A 168 24.92 -12.26 -1.70
CA GLU A 168 25.54 -12.65 -0.43
C GLU A 168 26.46 -13.87 -0.58
N GLN A 169 26.06 -14.88 -1.36
CA GLN A 169 26.90 -16.03 -1.71
C GLN A 169 28.15 -15.62 -2.49
N LEU A 170 28.02 -14.71 -3.46
CA LEU A 170 29.17 -14.18 -4.21
C LEU A 170 30.13 -13.40 -3.29
N ILE A 171 29.60 -12.62 -2.34
CA ILE A 171 30.41 -11.91 -1.35
C ILE A 171 31.14 -12.91 -0.45
N ALA A 172 30.46 -13.96 0.03
CA ALA A 172 31.06 -15.00 0.85
C ALA A 172 32.16 -15.77 0.09
N GLN A 173 31.92 -16.18 -1.16
CA GLN A 173 32.91 -16.85 -2.01
C GLN A 173 34.14 -15.97 -2.28
N ARG A 174 33.93 -14.65 -2.45
CA ARG A 174 35.00 -13.68 -2.68
C ARG A 174 35.74 -13.26 -1.41
N SER A 175 35.32 -13.76 -0.24
CA SER A 175 36.11 -13.64 0.98
C SER A 175 37.38 -14.48 0.90
N ASP A 176 37.36 -15.61 0.18
CA ASP A 176 38.50 -16.51 0.02
C ASP A 176 39.38 -16.14 -1.19
N VAL A 177 38.78 -15.57 -2.25
CA VAL A 177 39.47 -15.06 -3.45
C VAL A 177 38.93 -13.66 -3.81
N PRO A 178 39.54 -12.57 -3.32
CA PRO A 178 39.06 -11.22 -3.56
C PRO A 178 39.33 -10.79 -5.02
N LEU A 179 38.48 -9.92 -5.56
CA LEU A 179 38.67 -9.33 -6.90
C LEU A 179 39.89 -8.39 -6.99
N GLY A 180 40.38 -7.93 -5.85
CA GLY A 180 41.55 -7.06 -5.71
C GLY A 180 41.76 -6.75 -4.24
N THR A 181 43.01 -6.58 -3.83
CA THR A 181 43.36 -6.15 -2.47
C THR A 181 43.94 -4.76 -2.54
N VAL A 182 43.43 -3.85 -1.70
CA VAL A 182 43.94 -2.48 -1.58
C VAL A 182 44.40 -2.30 -0.14
N ASN A 183 45.64 -1.88 0.05
CA ASN A 183 46.17 -1.56 1.37
C ASN A 183 45.81 -0.11 1.71
N LEU A 184 45.08 0.07 2.82
CA LEU A 184 44.66 1.38 3.32
C LEU A 184 45.01 1.46 4.81
N PRO A 185 45.41 2.64 5.32
CA PRO A 185 45.63 2.85 6.74
C PRO A 185 44.28 2.92 7.46
N ILE A 186 43.73 1.76 7.86
CA ILE A 186 42.45 1.64 8.56
C ILE A 186 42.74 1.52 10.07
N SER A 187 41.97 2.23 10.90
CA SER A 187 42.25 2.35 12.35
C SER A 187 41.69 1.20 13.21
N ALA A 188 40.88 0.29 12.65
CA ALA A 188 40.28 -0.82 13.39
C ALA A 188 40.28 -2.14 12.59
N ALA A 189 40.92 -3.18 13.13
CA ALA A 189 40.88 -4.53 12.59
C ALA A 189 39.48 -5.14 12.76
N GLY A 190 38.87 -5.63 11.67
CA GLY A 190 37.57 -6.32 11.68
C GLY A 190 36.35 -5.45 11.34
N ALA A 191 36.53 -4.16 11.06
CA ALA A 191 35.48 -3.26 10.63
C ALA A 191 35.08 -3.50 9.15
N ARG A 192 33.77 -3.58 8.85
CA ARG A 192 33.28 -3.49 7.46
C ARG A 192 33.61 -2.10 6.92
N VAL A 193 33.91 -1.99 5.63
CA VAL A 193 34.24 -0.72 4.98
C VAL A 193 33.45 -0.58 3.69
N VAL A 194 32.92 0.62 3.43
CA VAL A 194 32.33 0.99 2.14
C VAL A 194 33.27 1.94 1.43
N MET A 195 33.64 1.62 0.19
CA MET A 195 34.47 2.47 -0.67
C MET A 195 33.60 3.14 -1.73
N LEU A 196 33.77 4.44 -1.91
CA LEU A 196 33.22 5.18 -3.04
C LEU A 196 34.33 5.34 -4.08
N ALA A 197 34.11 4.80 -5.28
CA ALA A 197 35.09 4.83 -6.35
C ALA A 197 34.48 5.29 -7.68
N GLU A 198 35.26 6.03 -8.46
CA GLU A 198 34.93 6.45 -9.82
C GLU A 198 35.76 5.66 -10.84
N PRO A 199 35.15 5.14 -11.93
CA PRO A 199 35.90 4.44 -12.98
C PRO A 199 36.69 5.43 -13.85
N CYS A 200 37.95 5.12 -14.14
CA CYS A 200 38.83 5.97 -14.94
C CYS A 200 38.84 5.64 -16.46
N GLY A 201 37.99 4.70 -16.90
CA GLY A 201 37.82 4.34 -18.32
C GLY A 201 38.86 3.38 -18.89
N ASN A 202 39.99 3.20 -18.22
CA ASN A 202 41.07 2.26 -18.55
C ASN A 202 41.00 0.94 -17.76
N GLY A 203 39.93 0.73 -16.98
CA GLY A 203 39.79 -0.41 -16.06
C GLY A 203 40.23 -0.12 -14.63
N ASP A 204 40.89 1.01 -14.37
CA ASP A 204 41.23 1.44 -13.03
C ASP A 204 40.07 2.19 -12.35
N PHE A 205 40.10 2.19 -11.02
CA PHE A 205 39.14 2.90 -10.18
C PHE A 205 39.85 3.89 -9.27
N LYS A 206 39.39 5.14 -9.25
CA LYS A 206 39.84 6.14 -8.29
C LYS A 206 38.96 6.06 -7.05
N ILE A 207 39.53 5.63 -5.93
CA ILE A 207 38.85 5.62 -4.63
C ILE A 207 38.80 7.07 -4.10
N LEU A 208 37.59 7.61 -3.92
CA LEU A 208 37.37 8.98 -3.45
C LEU A 208 37.17 9.06 -1.95
N TYR A 209 36.56 8.04 -1.34
CA TYR A 209 36.22 8.04 0.08
C TYR A 209 36.10 6.63 0.65
N VAL A 210 36.47 6.50 1.92
CA VAL A 210 36.45 5.25 2.68
C VAL A 210 35.61 5.47 3.93
N PHE A 211 34.50 4.74 4.03
CA PHE A 211 33.60 4.80 5.17
C PHE A 211 33.78 3.55 6.04
N GLU A 212 34.36 3.73 7.22
CA GLU A 212 34.59 2.66 8.20
C GLU A 212 33.36 2.42 9.07
N ASN A 213 33.08 1.16 9.42
CA ASN A 213 31.99 0.75 10.31
C ASN A 213 30.58 1.22 9.88
N PRO A 214 30.11 0.87 8.66
CA PRO A 214 28.73 1.12 8.28
C PRO A 214 27.78 0.33 9.17
N SER A 215 26.65 0.94 9.53
CA SER A 215 25.59 0.21 10.22
C SER A 215 25.06 -0.94 9.36
N ASP A 216 24.53 -1.98 10.00
CA ASP A 216 23.93 -3.13 9.29
C ASP A 216 22.81 -2.71 8.32
N GLY A 217 22.10 -1.62 8.63
CA GLY A 217 21.08 -1.04 7.75
C GLY A 217 21.66 -0.56 6.42
N VAL A 218 22.80 0.14 6.45
CA VAL A 218 23.50 0.63 5.25
C VAL A 218 24.00 -0.55 4.42
N HIS A 219 24.64 -1.54 5.05
CA HIS A 219 25.12 -2.74 4.38
C HIS A 219 23.99 -3.50 3.66
N LYS A 220 22.88 -3.78 4.36
CA LYS A 220 21.70 -4.46 3.78
C LYS A 220 21.07 -3.65 2.65
N SER A 221 21.06 -2.32 2.76
CA SER A 221 20.52 -1.45 1.71
C SER A 221 21.35 -1.48 0.43
N LEU A 222 22.69 -1.53 0.54
CA LEU A 222 23.61 -1.61 -0.60
C LEU A 222 23.46 -2.94 -1.32
N ILE A 223 23.45 -4.06 -0.58
CA ILE A 223 23.22 -5.40 -1.15
C ILE A 223 21.88 -5.46 -1.87
N ARG A 224 20.80 -4.98 -1.22
CA ARG A 224 19.47 -4.95 -1.83
C ARG A 224 19.45 -4.11 -3.09
N LYS A 225 20.14 -2.96 -3.12
CA LYS A 225 20.21 -2.10 -4.29
C LYS A 225 20.97 -2.77 -5.43
N ALA A 226 22.10 -3.41 -5.15
CA ALA A 226 22.86 -4.19 -6.13
C ALA A 226 22.05 -5.38 -6.69
N ALA A 227 21.34 -6.10 -5.83
CA ALA A 227 20.43 -7.19 -6.22
C ALA A 227 19.25 -6.67 -7.07
N THR A 228 18.71 -5.50 -6.74
CA THR A 228 17.64 -4.88 -7.53
C THR A 228 18.15 -4.43 -8.90
N THR A 229 19.37 -3.87 -8.99
CA THR A 229 19.96 -3.42 -10.26
C THR A 229 20.30 -4.60 -11.18
N SER A 230 20.77 -5.72 -10.63
CA SER A 230 21.01 -6.95 -11.40
C SER A 230 19.70 -7.63 -11.84
N ALA A 231 18.65 -7.58 -11.02
CA ALA A 231 17.31 -8.03 -11.40
C ALA A 231 16.59 -7.07 -12.39
N ALA A 232 16.95 -5.79 -12.42
CA ALA A 232 16.32 -4.76 -13.25
C ALA A 232 16.78 -4.75 -14.72
N VAL A 233 17.66 -5.68 -15.13
CA VAL A 233 18.14 -5.77 -16.53
C VAL A 233 17.04 -6.16 -17.53
N GLN A 234 15.80 -6.42 -17.10
CA GLN A 234 14.68 -6.71 -18.00
C GLN A 234 13.44 -5.86 -17.76
N ILE A 235 13.52 -4.52 -17.77
CA ILE A 235 12.31 -3.69 -17.88
C ILE A 235 12.60 -2.39 -18.63
N ASP A 236 12.20 -2.28 -19.90
CA ASP A 236 11.46 -1.06 -20.26
C ASP A 236 10.50 -1.17 -21.46
N VAL A 237 9.51 -0.28 -21.41
CA VAL A 237 8.39 -0.06 -22.35
C VAL A 237 7.24 -1.08 -22.27
N ASN A 238 6.40 -0.98 -21.22
CA ASN A 238 4.94 -1.31 -21.27
C ASN A 238 4.20 -1.16 -19.91
N ALA A 239 4.34 -0.02 -19.22
CA ALA A 239 3.72 0.20 -17.89
C ALA A 239 2.17 0.14 -17.90
N ALA A 240 1.51 0.71 -18.92
CA ALA A 240 0.04 0.68 -19.02
C ALA A 240 -0.48 -0.72 -19.32
N LYS A 241 0.20 -1.47 -20.20
CA LYS A 241 -0.14 -2.88 -20.47
C LYS A 241 0.07 -3.73 -19.23
N LYS A 242 1.17 -3.52 -18.49
CA LYS A 242 1.42 -4.20 -17.21
C LYS A 242 0.32 -3.94 -16.19
N GLU A 243 -0.18 -2.70 -16.09
CA GLU A 243 -1.29 -2.35 -15.20
C GLU A 243 -2.58 -3.10 -15.57
N VAL A 244 -2.94 -3.11 -16.86
CA VAL A 244 -4.12 -3.83 -17.36
C VAL A 244 -3.98 -5.34 -17.18
N THR A 245 -2.83 -5.91 -17.54
CA THR A 245 -2.55 -7.34 -17.37
C THR A 245 -2.57 -7.75 -15.89
N SER A 246 -1.99 -6.95 -14.99
CA SER A 246 -2.04 -7.20 -13.53
C SER A 246 -3.48 -7.15 -13.01
N PHE A 247 -4.29 -6.18 -13.47
CA PHE A 247 -5.70 -6.08 -13.12
C PHE A 247 -6.53 -7.28 -13.60
N ILE A 248 -6.31 -7.75 -14.83
CA ILE A 248 -6.98 -8.93 -15.38
C ILE A 248 -6.53 -10.21 -14.66
N ASN A 249 -5.23 -10.38 -14.43
CA ASN A 249 -4.65 -11.58 -13.81
C ASN A 249 -4.92 -11.69 -12.30
N PHE A 250 -5.31 -10.59 -11.63
CA PHE A 250 -5.76 -10.62 -10.23
C PHE A 250 -6.90 -11.64 -9.99
N THR A 251 -7.63 -12.01 -11.04
CA THR A 251 -8.70 -13.02 -11.06
C THR A 251 -8.20 -14.47 -10.85
N ARG A 252 -6.96 -14.82 -11.20
CA ARG A 252 -6.49 -16.23 -11.21
C ARG A 252 -5.95 -16.75 -9.88
N LEU A 253 -5.64 -15.89 -8.92
CA LEU A 253 -4.94 -16.30 -7.70
C LEU A 253 -5.85 -16.88 -6.61
N ASN A 254 -7.12 -16.50 -6.57
CA ASN A 254 -8.05 -17.04 -5.56
C ASN A 254 -8.75 -18.32 -6.00
N LYS A 255 -8.91 -18.53 -7.32
CA LYS A 255 -9.52 -19.77 -7.84
C LYS A 255 -8.67 -21.03 -7.62
N LEU A 256 -7.35 -20.86 -7.45
CA LEU A 256 -6.42 -21.96 -7.10
C LEU A 256 -6.36 -22.22 -5.59
N ALA A 257 -6.65 -21.22 -4.75
CA ALA A 257 -6.69 -21.40 -3.30
C ALA A 257 -7.94 -22.18 -2.86
N ASP A 258 -9.10 -21.92 -3.50
CA ASP A 258 -10.35 -22.63 -3.20
C ASP A 258 -10.38 -24.07 -3.74
N MET A 259 -9.60 -24.38 -4.79
CA MET A 259 -9.48 -25.74 -5.34
C MET A 259 -8.44 -26.60 -4.62
N ALA A 260 -7.62 -26.04 -3.72
CA ALA A 260 -6.63 -26.78 -2.94
C ALA A 260 -7.17 -27.26 -1.58
N VAL A 261 -8.43 -26.95 -1.25
CA VAL A 261 -9.11 -27.30 0.01
C VAL A 261 -10.34 -28.21 -0.21
N ALA A 262 -10.62 -28.59 -1.46
CA ALA A 262 -11.63 -29.59 -1.83
C ALA A 262 -10.96 -30.89 -2.27
#